data_AF-B2BVS1-F1
#
_entry.id   AF-B2BVS1-F1
#
_cell.length_a   1.000
_cell.length_b   1.000
_cell.length_c   1.000
_cell.angle_alpha   90.00
_cell.angle_beta   90.00
_cell.angle_gamma   90.00
#
_symmetry.space_group_name_H-M   'P 1'
#
loop_
_entity.id
_entity.type
_entity.pdbx_description
1 polymer ?
#
loop_
_entity_poly.entity_id
_entity_poly.type
_entity_poly.pdbx_seq_one_letter_code
_entity_poly.pdbx_strand_id
1 'polypeptide(L)' 'LEGYPFNPCLTEAQYKEMEEKVSSTLSGLEGELKGTFYPLTGMSKEVQQKLIDD' A
#
# COMPACT_ATOMS: atom_id res chain seq x y z
N LEU A 1 -5.19 -11.30 1.96
CA LEU A 1 -5.85 -11.01 3.26
C LEU A 1 -7.07 -11.89 3.34
N GLU A 2 -7.13 -12.81 4.31
CA GLU A 2 -8.31 -13.66 4.48
C GLU A 2 -9.56 -12.79 4.66
N GLY A 3 -10.66 -13.18 4.01
CA GLY A 3 -11.91 -12.39 4.00
C GLY A 3 -12.00 -11.30 2.92
N TYR A 4 -10.95 -11.03 2.14
CA TYR A 4 -10.98 -10.11 1.00
C TYR A 4 -10.96 -10.88 -0.34
N PRO A 5 -11.89 -10.59 -1.28
CA PRO A 5 -11.88 -11.22 -2.59
C PRO A 5 -10.75 -10.68 -3.49
N PHE A 6 -10.57 -11.28 -4.67
CA PHE A 6 -9.62 -10.76 -5.66
C PHE A 6 -10.10 -9.46 -6.31
N ASN A 7 -9.18 -8.73 -6.94
CA ASN A 7 -9.42 -7.41 -7.56
C ASN A 7 -10.70 -7.29 -8.41
N PRO A 8 -11.11 -8.29 -9.22
CA PRO A 8 -12.37 -8.21 -9.98
C PRO A 8 -13.63 -8.06 -9.11
N CYS A 9 -13.55 -8.41 -7.82
CA CYS A 9 -14.68 -8.42 -6.88
C CYS A 9 -14.46 -7.51 -5.66
N LEU A 10 -13.38 -6.72 -5.63
CA LEU A 10 -13.11 -5.77 -4.56
C LEU A 10 -13.89 -4.47 -4.77
N THR A 11 -14.45 -3.95 -3.68
CA THR A 11 -15.05 -2.60 -3.63
C THR A 11 -14.02 -1.55 -3.24
N GLU A 12 -14.28 -0.28 -3.55
CA GLU A 12 -13.39 0.83 -3.15
C GLU A 12 -13.16 0.88 -1.63
N ALA A 13 -14.21 0.64 -0.83
CA ALA A 13 -14.09 0.59 0.63
C ALA A 13 -13.13 -0.52 1.08
N GLN A 14 -13.23 -1.70 0.46
CA GLN A 14 -12.32 -2.81 0.75
C GLN A 14 -10.88 -2.50 0.35
N TYR A 15 -10.63 -1.79 -0.76
CA TYR A 15 -9.28 -1.32 -1.10
C TYR A 15 -8.69 -0.41 -0.03
N LYS A 16 -9.48 0.56 0.48
CA LYS A 16 -9.03 1.48 1.54
C LYS A 16 -8.76 0.75 2.85
N GLU A 17 -9.64 -0.17 3.25
CA GLU A 17 -9.44 -0.99 4.46
C GLU A 17 -8.19 -1.86 4.36
N MET A 18 -7.94 -2.46 3.19
CA MET A 18 -6.72 -3.25 2.95
C MET A 18 -5.47 -2.38 3.03
N GLU A 19 -5.51 -1.19 2.42
CA GLU A 19 -4.41 -0.22 2.47
C GLU A 19 -4.08 0.21 3.90
N GLU A 20 -5.09 0.53 4.71
CA GLU A 20 -4.92 0.90 6.12
C GLU A 20 -4.35 -0.26 6.96
N LYS A 21 -4.88 -1.49 6.79
CA LYS A 21 -4.38 -2.68 7.50
C LYS A 21 -2.92 -2.98 7.17
N VAL A 22 -2.55 -2.90 5.89
CA VAL A 22 -1.18 -3.18 5.44
C VAL A 22 -0.23 -2.09 5.89
N SER A 23 -0.56 -0.81 5.68
CA SER A 23 0.30 0.31 6.05
C SER A 23 0.54 0.39 7.57
N SER A 24 -0.50 0.18 8.39
CA SER A 24 -0.36 0.14 9.85
C SER A 24 0.55 -1.01 10.30
N THR A 25 0.39 -2.20 9.74
CA THR A 25 1.23 -3.36 10.08
C THR A 25 2.69 -3.11 9.69
N LEU A 26 2.95 -2.58 8.49
CA LEU A 26 4.31 -2.28 8.01
C LEU A 26 4.97 -1.13 8.81
N SER A 27 4.19 -0.18 9.32
CA SER A 27 4.71 0.90 10.15
C SER A 27 5.27 0.42 11.50
N GLY A 28 4.84 -0.75 11.97
CA GLY A 28 5.35 -1.39 13.18
C GLY A 28 6.66 -2.17 12.99
N LEU A 29 7.21 -2.23 11.78
CA LEU A 29 8.50 -2.88 11.53
C LEU A 29 9.66 -2.00 12.01
N GLU A 30 10.64 -2.62 12.65
CA GLU A 30 11.79 -1.94 13.25
C GLU A 30 13.12 -2.47 12.68
N GLY A 31 14.22 -1.82 13.05
CA GLY A 31 15.56 -2.18 12.59
C GLY A 31 15.73 -2.02 11.08
N GLU A 32 16.33 -3.01 10.44
CA GLU A 32 16.56 -3.03 8.99
C GLU A 32 15.27 -3.12 8.16
N LEU A 33 14.16 -3.54 8.79
CA LEU A 33 12.85 -3.69 8.13
C LEU A 33 11.99 -2.44 8.25
N LYS A 34 12.44 -1.41 8.97
CA LYS A 34 11.73 -0.15 9.09
C LYS A 34 11.65 0.53 7.72
N GLY A 35 10.44 0.75 7.24
CA GLY A 35 10.16 1.33 5.93
C GLY A 35 9.21 2.52 5.97
N THR A 36 8.93 3.08 4.79
CA THR A 36 7.90 4.10 4.58
C THR A 36 6.92 3.58 3.55
N PHE A 37 5.62 3.65 3.87
CA PHE A 37 4.56 3.33 2.92
C PHE A 37 4.28 4.56 2.05
N TYR A 38 4.29 4.38 0.72
CA TYR A 38 4.00 5.44 -0.24
C TYR A 38 2.66 5.15 -0.95
N PRO A 39 1.57 5.84 -0.59
CA PRO A 39 0.28 5.62 -1.24
C PRO A 39 0.34 6.06 -2.70
N LEU A 40 -0.24 5.27 -3.60
CA LEU A 40 -0.34 5.62 -5.02
C LEU A 40 -1.29 6.81 -5.24
N THR A 41 -2.33 6.90 -4.41
CA THR A 41 -3.27 8.04 -4.42
C THR A 41 -2.53 9.30 -3.99
N GLY A 42 -2.38 10.26 -4.91
CA GLY A 42 -1.67 11.53 -4.66
C GLY A 42 -0.15 11.44 -4.81
N MET A 43 0.40 10.29 -5.22
CA MET A 43 1.81 10.18 -5.60
C MET A 43 2.11 11.06 -6.82
N SER A 44 3.20 11.84 -6.78
CA SER A 44 3.62 12.60 -7.95
C SER A 44 4.11 11.66 -9.05
N LYS A 45 3.91 12.05 -10.31
CA LYS A 45 4.38 11.26 -11.45
C LYS A 45 5.90 11.05 -11.44
N GLU A 46 6.64 12.03 -10.94
CA GLU A 46 8.09 11.96 -10.80
C GLU A 46 8.52 10.88 -9.81
N VAL A 47 7.87 10.82 -8.64
CA VAL A 47 8.13 9.77 -7.63
C VAL A 47 7.67 8.41 -8.16
N GLN A 48 6.51 8.36 -8.81
CA GLN A 48 6.01 7.13 -9.41
C GLN A 48 6.98 6.57 -10.46
N GLN A 49 7.48 7.42 -11.36
CA GLN A 49 8.41 6.99 -12.41
C GLN A 49 9.73 6.53 -11.82
N LYS A 50 10.27 7.26 -10.83
CA LYS A 50 11.48 6.82 -10.12
C LYS A 50 11.32 5.41 -9.53
N LEU A 51 10.18 5.10 -8.91
CA LEU A 51 9.91 3.78 -8.35
C LEU A 51 9.62 2.69 -9.40
N ILE A 52 9.31 3.05 -10.65
CA ILE A 52 9.19 2.11 -11.77
C ILE A 52 10.56 1.81 -12.38
N ASP A 53 11.44 2.81 -12.40
CA ASP A 53 12.77 2.73 -13.00
C ASP A 53 13.79 2.02 -12.09
N ASP A 54 13.64 2.15 -10.77
CA ASP A 54 14.41 1.45 -9.73
C ASP A 54 14.01 -0.04 -9.63
#